data_AF-A0AA35S4Z5-F1
#
_entry.id   AF-A0AA35S4Z5-F1
#
_cell.length_a   1.000
_cell.length_b   1.000
_cell.length_c   1.000
_cell.angle_alpha   90.00
_cell.angle_beta   90.00
_cell.angle_gamma   90.00
#
_symmetry.space_group_name_H-M   'P 1'
#
loop_
_entity.id
_entity.type
_entity.pdbx_description
1 polymer ?
#
loop_
_entity_poly.entity_id
_entity_poly.type
_entity_poly.pdbx_seq_one_letter_code
_entity_poly.pdbx_strand_id
1 'polypeptide(L)'
;MLVVALVAAALVAASNAWPSENFKPTEVYLQEIFKPTEYLQEEMDYKDSDANVGQNPPFSQASTLFSILFLVFGDLKLTVPTLKIGQSIEVVYINPQTGTLSVNLVTEADDVALHFNPRYSTTGGYLVLNTLIRGRWQREIHPAGYPFPANNARTRVTVRITVQASGFVISANGIDITTFHYCAGLGYDTVRHITWTAPAKTVLESMKVTY
;
A
#
# COMPACT_ATOMS: atom_id res chain seq x y z
N MET A 1 -31.12 10.14 -8.45
CA MET A 1 -30.50 11.10 -7.51
C MET A 1 -30.18 10.33 -6.24
N LEU A 2 -28.92 9.89 -6.08
CA LEU A 2 -28.49 9.04 -4.96
C LEU A 2 -27.14 9.56 -4.39
N VAL A 3 -27.24 10.06 -3.16
CA VAL A 3 -26.21 10.29 -2.12
C VAL A 3 -25.39 8.99 -1.94
N VAL A 4 -24.07 8.88 -1.74
CA VAL A 4 -22.91 9.74 -1.41
C VAL A 4 -21.69 8.79 -1.59
N ALA A 5 -20.65 9.14 -2.36
CA ALA A 5 -19.43 9.83 -1.90
C ALA A 5 -18.67 9.14 -0.74
N LEU A 6 -17.60 8.42 -1.07
CA LEU A 6 -16.42 8.06 -0.25
C LEU A 6 -15.64 7.07 -1.13
N VAL A 7 -14.82 7.48 -2.10
CA VAL A 7 -13.42 7.92 -1.91
C VAL A 7 -13.04 9.05 -2.90
N ALA A 8 -14.02 9.65 -3.59
CA ALA A 8 -13.76 10.68 -4.62
C ALA A 8 -13.48 12.10 -4.07
N ALA A 9 -13.44 12.31 -2.75
CA ALA A 9 -13.34 13.64 -2.13
C ALA A 9 -11.92 14.02 -1.62
N ALA A 10 -10.86 13.41 -2.14
CA ALA A 10 -9.49 13.92 -1.95
C ALA A 10 -8.92 14.61 -3.21
N LEU A 11 -9.72 14.73 -4.29
CA LEU A 11 -9.37 15.58 -5.42
C LEU A 11 -10.11 16.92 -5.31
N VAL A 12 -9.38 18.01 -5.61
CA VAL A 12 -9.80 19.40 -5.89
C VAL A 12 -9.47 20.47 -4.82
N ALA A 13 -9.31 20.17 -3.53
CA ALA A 13 -8.92 21.22 -2.56
C ALA A 13 -7.41 21.50 -2.46
N ALA A 14 -6.55 20.53 -2.81
CA ALA A 14 -5.09 20.67 -2.70
C ALA A 14 -4.40 21.21 -3.98
N SER A 15 -5.12 21.33 -5.11
CA SER A 15 -4.50 21.83 -6.34
C SER A 15 -4.26 23.34 -6.35
N ASN A 16 -4.85 24.09 -5.40
CA ASN A 16 -4.75 25.56 -5.34
C ASN A 16 -4.14 26.09 -4.02
N ALA A 17 -3.70 25.23 -3.11
CA ALA A 17 -3.01 25.63 -1.89
C ALA A 17 -1.71 24.84 -1.75
N TRP A 18 -0.60 25.55 -1.91
CA TRP A 18 0.75 25.08 -1.56
C TRP A 18 0.73 24.48 -0.15
N PRO A 19 1.26 23.27 0.08
CA PRO A 19 1.19 22.67 1.40
C PRO A 19 2.11 23.44 2.36
N SER A 20 1.49 24.24 3.23
CA SER A 20 2.11 24.75 4.46
C SER A 20 2.54 23.59 5.36
N GLU A 21 3.50 23.82 6.24
CA GLU A 21 4.14 22.87 7.19
C GLU A 21 3.21 22.07 8.14
N ASN A 22 1.88 22.16 7.98
CA ASN A 22 0.86 21.56 8.85
C ASN A 22 -0.05 20.51 8.16
N PHE A 23 0.38 19.86 7.08
CA PHE A 23 -0.42 18.80 6.44
C PHE A 23 -0.60 17.60 7.39
N LYS A 24 -1.85 17.30 7.76
CA LYS A 24 -2.19 16.11 8.55
C LYS A 24 -2.44 14.93 7.60
N PRO A 25 -1.94 13.71 7.88
CA PRO A 25 -2.17 12.55 7.02
C PRO A 25 -3.67 12.29 6.83
N THR A 26 -4.05 11.91 5.60
CA THR A 26 -5.41 11.42 5.33
C THR A 26 -5.54 10.00 5.91
N GLU A 27 -6.50 9.76 6.80
CA GLU A 27 -6.82 8.42 7.30
C GLU A 27 -7.86 7.74 6.39
N VAL A 28 -7.60 6.49 6.01
CA VAL A 28 -8.52 5.66 5.22
C VAL A 28 -8.68 4.30 5.92
N TYR A 29 -9.92 3.81 5.99
CA TYR A 29 -10.25 2.52 6.60
C TYR A 29 -10.51 1.46 5.52
N LEU A 30 -9.85 0.30 5.59
CA LEU A 30 -10.05 -0.78 4.61
C LEU A 30 -11.51 -1.25 4.48
N GLN A 31 -12.30 -1.13 5.55
CA GLN A 31 -13.72 -1.50 5.57
C GLN A 31 -14.57 -0.63 4.63
N GLU A 32 -14.11 0.59 4.31
CA GLU A 32 -14.81 1.50 3.41
C GLU A 32 -14.47 1.26 1.93
N ILE A 33 -13.31 0.65 1.65
CA ILE A 33 -12.86 0.29 0.30
C ILE A 33 -13.52 -1.01 -0.19
N PHE A 34 -13.87 -1.90 0.74
CA PHE A 34 -14.42 -3.23 0.45
C PHE A 34 -15.85 -3.43 0.98
N LYS A 35 -16.70 -2.41 1.00
CA LYS A 35 -18.14 -2.67 1.09
C LYS A 35 -18.57 -3.37 -0.20
N PRO A 36 -19.10 -4.60 -0.18
CA PRO A 36 -19.78 -5.13 -1.34
C PRO A 36 -20.94 -4.18 -1.61
N THR A 37 -20.94 -3.52 -2.77
CA THR A 37 -22.15 -2.88 -3.27
C THR A 37 -23.19 -3.99 -3.36
N GLU A 38 -24.22 -3.97 -2.51
CA GLU A 38 -25.43 -4.75 -2.73
C GLU A 38 -26.04 -4.24 -4.04
N TYR A 39 -25.69 -4.88 -5.15
CA TYR A 39 -26.41 -4.69 -6.39
C TYR A 39 -27.75 -5.41 -6.24
N LEU A 40 -28.83 -4.64 -6.33
CA LEU A 40 -30.18 -5.18 -6.49
C LEU A 40 -30.15 -6.20 -7.64
N GLN A 41 -30.47 -7.45 -7.34
CA GLN A 41 -30.82 -8.44 -8.35
C GLN A 41 -32.13 -8.00 -8.99
N GLU A 42 -32.08 -7.16 -10.02
CA GLU A 42 -33.12 -7.23 -11.04
C GLU A 42 -32.88 -8.52 -11.82
N GLU A 43 -33.63 -9.57 -11.47
CA GLU A 43 -33.76 -10.75 -12.32
C GLU A 43 -34.25 -10.28 -13.70
N MET A 44 -33.33 -10.17 -14.66
CA MET A 44 -33.70 -10.20 -16.06
C MET A 44 -34.20 -11.61 -16.35
N ASP A 45 -35.53 -11.74 -16.46
CA ASP A 45 -36.26 -12.93 -16.91
C ASP A 45 -35.78 -13.34 -18.31
N TYR A 46 -34.66 -14.05 -18.38
CA TYR A 46 -34.15 -14.68 -19.59
C TYR A 46 -34.97 -15.96 -19.82
N LYS A 47 -36.05 -15.83 -20.59
CA LYS A 47 -36.76 -16.98 -21.13
C LYS A 47 -35.91 -17.60 -22.23
N ASP A 48 -35.21 -18.68 -21.90
CA ASP A 48 -34.83 -19.67 -22.92
C ASP A 48 -35.79 -20.85 -22.84
N SER A 49 -36.62 -20.96 -23.86
CA SER A 49 -37.22 -22.22 -24.25
C SER A 49 -36.14 -23.07 -24.89
N ASP A 50 -35.64 -24.08 -24.17
CA ASP A 50 -35.48 -25.44 -24.66
C ASP A 50 -34.52 -26.26 -23.77
N ALA A 51 -34.79 -27.56 -23.73
CA ALA A 51 -34.46 -28.47 -22.65
C ALA A 51 -33.04 -29.08 -22.67
N ASN A 52 -32.62 -29.51 -21.48
CA ASN A 52 -31.67 -30.60 -21.16
C ASN A 52 -30.19 -30.45 -21.56
N VAL A 53 -29.31 -30.39 -20.55
CA VAL A 53 -28.41 -31.48 -20.10
C VAL A 53 -27.51 -30.89 -18.99
N GLY A 54 -27.46 -31.58 -17.84
CA GLY A 54 -26.77 -31.07 -16.65
C GLY A 54 -25.25 -31.05 -16.76
N GLN A 55 -24.65 -29.99 -16.20
CA GLN A 55 -23.42 -29.99 -15.40
C GLN A 55 -23.41 -28.73 -14.50
N ASN A 56 -23.14 -28.90 -13.20
CA ASN A 56 -22.68 -27.84 -12.28
C ASN A 56 -21.28 -28.24 -11.81
N PRO A 57 -20.41 -27.31 -11.35
CA PRO A 57 -19.97 -26.02 -11.92
C PRO A 57 -18.40 -26.02 -12.04
N PRO A 58 -17.67 -24.88 -12.14
CA PRO A 58 -17.28 -24.25 -10.88
C PRO A 58 -17.15 -22.71 -10.91
N PHE A 59 -17.37 -22.14 -9.72
CA PHE A 59 -16.74 -20.92 -9.20
C PHE A 59 -16.84 -19.63 -10.02
N SER A 60 -17.70 -18.74 -9.53
CA SER A 60 -17.56 -17.29 -9.72
C SER A 60 -16.21 -16.82 -9.16
N GLN A 61 -15.26 -16.52 -10.03
CA GLN A 61 -14.24 -15.52 -9.74
C GLN A 61 -14.54 -14.30 -10.60
N ALA A 62 -15.43 -13.44 -10.10
CA ALA A 62 -15.51 -12.08 -10.58
C ALA A 62 -14.30 -11.31 -10.01
N SER A 63 -13.16 -11.40 -10.68
CA SER A 63 -12.02 -10.52 -10.43
C SER A 63 -12.33 -9.16 -11.04
N THR A 64 -13.14 -8.34 -10.38
CA THR A 64 -13.39 -6.98 -10.83
C THR A 64 -12.21 -6.11 -10.42
N LEU A 65 -11.19 -6.03 -11.29
CA LEU A 65 -10.08 -5.09 -11.13
C LEU A 65 -10.57 -3.67 -11.40
N PHE A 66 -11.10 -3.01 -10.38
CA PHE A 66 -11.21 -1.55 -10.39
C PHE A 66 -9.81 -0.96 -10.18
N SER A 67 -9.08 -0.75 -11.28
CA SER A 67 -7.85 0.05 -11.26
C SER A 67 -8.22 1.53 -11.26
N ILE A 68 -8.75 2.03 -10.13
CA ILE A 68 -8.91 3.47 -9.93
C ILE A 68 -7.55 3.98 -9.46
N LEU A 69 -6.88 4.72 -10.34
CA LEU A 69 -5.62 5.42 -10.04
C LEU A 69 -5.90 6.52 -9.01
N PHE A 70 -5.59 6.28 -7.75
CA PHE A 70 -5.54 7.34 -6.74
C PHE A 70 -4.17 8.00 -6.83
N LEU A 71 -4.10 9.23 -7.36
CA LEU A 71 -2.91 10.07 -7.16
C LEU A 71 -3.01 10.69 -5.77
N VAL A 72 -2.42 10.02 -4.78
CA VAL A 72 -2.32 10.59 -3.43
C VAL A 72 -1.07 11.45 -3.36
N PHE A 73 -1.27 12.74 -3.09
CA PHE A 73 -0.19 13.68 -2.78
C PHE A 73 -0.05 13.79 -1.26
N GLY A 74 1.18 13.69 -0.76
CA GLY A 74 1.46 13.80 0.67
C GLY A 74 1.29 12.48 1.43
N ASP A 75 1.09 12.61 2.74
CA ASP A 75 1.12 11.50 3.68
C ASP A 75 -0.22 10.76 3.75
N LEU A 76 -0.18 9.44 3.84
CA LEU A 76 -1.34 8.56 3.91
C LEU A 76 -1.19 7.59 5.07
N LYS A 77 -2.29 7.37 5.82
CA LYS A 77 -2.38 6.33 6.85
C LYS A 77 -3.55 5.41 6.53
N LEU A 78 -3.25 4.13 6.33
CA LEU A 78 -4.23 3.07 6.12
C LEU A 78 -4.35 2.25 7.40
N THR A 79 -5.55 2.19 7.98
CA THR A 79 -5.83 1.29 9.10
C THR A 79 -6.22 -0.09 8.58
N VAL A 80 -5.53 -1.12 9.08
CA VAL A 80 -5.66 -2.51 8.64
C VAL A 80 -6.02 -3.42 9.80
N PRO A 81 -6.79 -4.51 9.57
CA PRO A 81 -6.87 -5.58 10.54
C PRO A 81 -5.50 -6.26 10.69
N THR A 82 -5.37 -7.10 11.70
CA THR A 82 -4.18 -7.94 11.90
C THR A 82 -3.79 -8.65 10.61
N LEU A 83 -2.53 -8.45 10.20
CA LEU A 83 -1.97 -9.11 9.03
C LEU A 83 -1.83 -10.62 9.25
N LYS A 84 -1.79 -11.38 8.16
CA LYS A 84 -1.64 -12.85 8.15
C LYS A 84 -0.50 -13.25 7.24
N ILE A 85 0.13 -14.39 7.56
CA ILE A 85 1.13 -15.03 6.69
C ILE A 85 0.53 -15.25 5.30
N GLY A 86 1.33 -14.97 4.27
CA GLY A 86 0.94 -15.02 2.86
C GLY A 86 0.45 -13.69 2.31
N GLN A 87 -0.12 -12.81 3.16
CA GLN A 87 -0.54 -11.49 2.70
C GLN A 87 0.65 -10.64 2.30
N SER A 88 0.41 -9.72 1.37
CA SER A 88 1.40 -8.75 0.91
C SER A 88 0.87 -7.33 0.99
N ILE A 89 1.69 -6.41 1.45
CA ILE A 89 1.48 -4.98 1.23
C ILE A 89 2.11 -4.64 -0.12
N GLU A 90 1.32 -4.12 -1.06
CA GLU A 90 1.80 -3.63 -2.35
C GLU A 90 1.66 -2.10 -2.40
N VAL A 91 2.79 -1.44 -2.66
CA VAL A 91 2.88 0.01 -2.79
C VAL A 91 3.44 0.34 -4.17
N VAL A 92 2.71 1.15 -4.94
CA VAL A 92 3.13 1.57 -6.27
C VAL A 92 3.22 3.09 -6.31
N TYR A 93 4.37 3.60 -6.73
CA TYR A 93 4.64 5.03 -6.72
C TYR A 93 5.61 5.43 -7.84
N ILE A 94 5.67 6.73 -8.13
CA ILE A 94 6.71 7.32 -8.98
C ILE A 94 7.76 7.94 -8.07
N ASN A 95 9.03 7.53 -8.20
CA ASN A 95 10.07 7.99 -7.29
C ASN A 95 10.33 9.51 -7.36
N PRO A 96 10.80 10.11 -6.26
CA PRO A 96 11.36 11.46 -6.30
C PRO A 96 12.74 11.45 -6.96
N GLN A 97 13.17 12.60 -7.49
CA GLN A 97 14.54 12.78 -7.97
C GLN A 97 15.57 12.70 -6.84
N THR A 98 15.23 13.28 -5.68
CA THR A 98 16.05 13.31 -4.47
C THR A 98 15.16 13.30 -3.23
N GLY A 99 15.72 12.91 -2.09
CA GLY A 99 15.04 12.94 -0.80
C GLY A 99 14.55 11.57 -0.36
N THR A 100 13.78 11.54 0.72
CA THR A 100 13.45 10.29 1.41
C THR A 100 11.94 10.09 1.44
N LEU A 101 11.49 8.87 1.17
CA LEU A 101 10.11 8.44 1.43
C LEU A 101 10.11 7.24 2.36
N SER A 102 9.02 6.99 3.06
CA SER A 102 8.89 5.82 3.92
C SER A 102 7.55 5.12 3.77
N VAL A 103 7.60 3.79 3.80
CA VAL A 103 6.45 2.92 4.09
C VAL A 103 6.69 2.34 5.48
N ASN A 104 5.81 2.61 6.44
CA ASN A 104 5.94 2.06 7.79
C ASN A 104 4.80 1.11 8.11
N LEU A 105 5.15 -0.04 8.69
CA LEU A 105 4.22 -0.95 9.33
C LEU A 105 4.19 -0.62 10.82
N VAL A 106 3.11 0.02 11.26
CA VAL A 106 2.99 0.65 12.58
C VAL A 106 1.99 -0.13 13.43
N THR A 107 2.33 -0.29 14.71
CA THR A 107 1.48 -0.92 15.71
C THR A 107 0.46 0.06 16.29
N GLU A 108 -0.47 -0.44 17.13
CA GLU A 108 -1.40 0.43 17.87
C GLU A 108 -0.68 1.38 18.85
N ALA A 109 0.51 0.99 19.33
CA ALA A 109 1.30 1.76 20.29
C ALA A 109 2.30 2.72 19.61
N ASP A 110 2.12 3.02 18.33
CA ASP A 110 3.00 3.86 17.50
C ASP A 110 4.45 3.35 17.34
N ASP A 111 4.75 2.13 17.78
CA ASP A 111 5.99 1.44 17.40
C ASP A 111 5.96 1.05 15.91
N VAL A 112 7.14 1.03 15.27
CA VAL A 112 7.29 0.70 13.85
C VAL A 112 7.96 -0.66 13.72
N ALA A 113 7.18 -1.68 13.36
CA ALA A 113 7.68 -3.04 13.15
C ALA A 113 8.66 -3.11 11.96
N LEU A 114 8.35 -2.37 10.88
CA LEU A 114 9.21 -2.20 9.71
C LEU A 114 9.11 -0.77 9.21
N HIS A 115 10.25 -0.08 9.15
CA HIS A 115 10.45 1.18 8.46
C HIS A 115 11.18 0.89 7.16
N PHE A 116 10.47 0.95 6.04
CA PHE A 116 11.05 0.83 4.71
C PHE A 116 11.30 2.23 4.14
N ASN A 117 12.57 2.62 3.99
CA ASN A 117 12.94 4.02 3.71
C ASN A 117 14.00 4.14 2.60
N PRO A 118 13.62 4.08 1.32
CA PRO A 118 14.53 4.39 0.24
C PRO A 118 14.87 5.89 0.27
N ARG A 119 16.18 6.17 0.29
CA ARG A 119 16.74 7.53 0.29
C ARG A 119 17.35 7.80 -1.08
N TYR A 120 16.67 8.62 -1.86
CA TYR A 120 17.03 8.98 -3.23
C TYR A 120 18.02 10.14 -3.27
N SER A 121 18.95 10.07 -4.22
CA SER A 121 19.97 11.07 -4.51
C SER A 121 20.14 11.21 -6.02
N THR A 122 20.87 12.23 -6.46
CA THR A 122 21.07 12.49 -7.90
C THR A 122 21.82 11.38 -8.63
N THR A 123 22.64 10.61 -7.91
CA THR A 123 23.49 9.53 -8.43
C THR A 123 22.96 8.14 -8.07
N GLY A 124 21.69 8.01 -7.69
CA GLY A 124 21.07 6.76 -7.26
C GLY A 124 20.49 6.87 -5.85
N GLY A 125 20.95 6.06 -4.90
CA GLY A 125 20.47 6.12 -3.52
C GLY A 125 20.83 4.88 -2.72
N TYR A 126 20.24 4.75 -1.53
CA TYR A 126 20.35 3.56 -0.71
C TYR A 126 19.05 3.31 0.06
N LEU A 127 18.76 2.04 0.31
CA LEU A 127 17.61 1.62 1.10
C LEU A 127 18.01 1.54 2.57
N VAL A 128 17.18 2.10 3.45
CA VAL A 128 17.27 1.89 4.89
C VAL A 128 16.07 1.07 5.33
N LEU A 129 16.34 0.02 6.10
CA LEU A 129 15.34 -0.71 6.87
C LEU A 129 15.63 -0.53 8.35
N ASN A 130 14.59 -0.34 9.17
CA ASN A 130 14.74 -0.23 10.62
C ASN A 130 13.45 -0.60 11.36
N THR A 131 13.52 -0.61 12.68
CA THR A 131 12.40 -0.72 13.61
C THR A 131 12.45 0.47 14.58
N LEU A 132 11.29 0.98 14.98
CA LEU A 132 11.16 1.99 16.05
C LEU A 132 10.52 1.32 17.27
N ILE A 133 11.18 1.44 18.42
CA ILE A 133 10.69 0.87 19.69
C ILE A 133 10.68 1.98 20.73
N ARG A 134 9.51 2.31 21.28
CA ARG A 134 9.28 3.35 22.28
C ARG A 134 9.94 4.67 21.90
N GLY A 135 9.72 5.08 20.65
CA GLY A 135 10.27 6.31 20.09
C GLY A 135 11.78 6.29 19.80
N ARG A 136 12.45 5.12 19.86
CA ARG A 136 13.88 4.99 19.56
C ARG A 136 14.11 4.10 18.34
N TRP A 137 14.78 4.65 17.34
CA TRP A 137 15.25 3.89 16.18
C TRP A 137 16.28 2.86 16.62
N GLN A 138 16.15 1.65 16.10
CA GLN A 138 17.10 0.58 16.32
C GLN A 138 18.23 0.67 15.28
N ARG A 139 19.02 -0.41 15.14
CA ARG A 139 20.12 -0.46 14.18
C ARG A 139 19.58 -0.52 12.75
N GLU A 140 20.00 0.43 11.92
CA GLU A 140 19.69 0.44 10.48
C GLU A 140 20.29 -0.79 9.77
N ILE A 141 19.56 -1.27 8.76
CA ILE A 141 20.03 -2.27 7.80
C ILE A 141 20.00 -1.62 6.42
N HIS A 142 21.04 -1.87 5.62
CA HIS A 142 21.21 -1.30 4.28
C HIS A 142 21.30 -2.40 3.21
N PRO A 143 20.18 -2.97 2.75
CA PRO A 143 20.19 -3.96 1.70
C PRO A 143 20.65 -3.36 0.36
N ALA A 144 21.39 -4.15 -0.40
CA ALA A 144 21.72 -3.85 -1.79
C ALA A 144 20.58 -4.28 -2.74
N GLY A 145 20.68 -3.92 -4.02
CA GLY A 145 19.78 -4.40 -5.07
C GLY A 145 18.49 -3.61 -5.26
N TYR A 146 18.19 -2.61 -4.40
CA TYR A 146 17.04 -1.75 -4.62
C TYR A 146 17.19 -0.91 -5.91
N PRO A 147 16.16 -0.83 -6.78
CA PRO A 147 16.30 -0.28 -8.13
C PRO A 147 16.27 1.26 -8.15
N PHE A 148 17.28 1.90 -7.57
CA PHE A 148 17.43 3.35 -7.66
C PHE A 148 17.71 3.78 -9.11
N PRO A 149 16.93 4.69 -9.69
CA PRO A 149 17.21 5.21 -11.02
C PRO A 149 18.45 6.11 -11.01
N ALA A 150 19.23 6.05 -12.09
CA ALA A 150 20.34 6.97 -12.32
C ALA A 150 19.85 8.30 -12.94
N ASN A 151 20.70 9.32 -12.88
CA ASN A 151 20.55 10.58 -13.63
C ASN A 151 19.22 11.33 -13.37
N ASN A 152 18.72 11.31 -12.14
CA ASN A 152 17.44 11.95 -11.75
C ASN A 152 16.21 11.44 -12.53
N ALA A 153 16.27 10.24 -13.11
CA ALA A 153 15.12 9.68 -13.80
C ALA A 153 13.97 9.40 -12.83
N ARG A 154 12.74 9.65 -13.29
CA ARG A 154 11.50 9.30 -12.59
C ARG A 154 10.93 8.06 -13.23
N THR A 155 10.93 6.96 -12.48
CA THR A 155 10.43 5.65 -12.86
C THR A 155 9.32 5.23 -11.91
N ARG A 156 8.47 4.35 -12.42
CA ARG A 156 7.46 3.68 -11.60
C ARG A 156 8.12 2.56 -10.82
N VAL A 157 7.85 2.52 -9.53
CA VAL A 157 8.38 1.52 -8.60
C VAL A 157 7.23 0.79 -7.94
N THR A 158 7.25 -0.55 -8.01
CA THR A 158 6.35 -1.44 -7.27
C THR A 158 7.13 -2.09 -6.15
N VAL A 159 6.79 -1.78 -4.90
CA VAL A 159 7.33 -2.46 -3.72
C VAL A 159 6.30 -3.44 -3.21
N ARG A 160 6.73 -4.67 -2.93
CA ARG A 160 5.92 -5.69 -2.26
C ARG A 160 6.61 -6.11 -0.97
N ILE A 161 5.84 -6.11 0.12
CA ILE A 161 6.26 -6.55 1.44
C ILE A 161 5.37 -7.72 1.84
N THR A 162 5.88 -8.94 1.70
CA THR A 162 5.14 -10.17 1.96
C THR A 162 5.39 -10.66 3.38
N VAL A 163 4.29 -10.96 4.08
CA VAL A 163 4.31 -11.48 5.45
C VAL A 163 4.66 -12.96 5.41
N GLN A 164 5.78 -13.33 6.02
CA GLN A 164 6.21 -14.72 6.20
C GLN A 164 6.38 -15.05 7.69
N ALA A 165 6.52 -16.34 8.01
CA ALA A 165 6.67 -16.78 9.41
C ALA A 165 7.91 -16.18 10.11
N SER A 166 9.00 -15.92 9.36
CA SER A 166 10.30 -15.49 9.89
C SER A 166 10.61 -14.00 9.71
N GLY A 167 9.75 -13.25 9.03
CA GLY A 167 9.98 -11.84 8.73
C GLY A 167 9.13 -11.34 7.56
N PHE A 168 9.40 -10.10 7.19
CA PHE A 168 8.86 -9.48 5.98
C PHE A 168 9.81 -9.71 4.81
N VAL A 169 9.35 -10.40 3.77
CA VAL A 169 10.09 -10.54 2.51
C VAL A 169 9.81 -9.32 1.64
N ILE A 170 10.86 -8.63 1.20
CA ILE A 170 10.76 -7.37 0.47
C ILE A 170 11.25 -7.57 -0.95
N SER A 171 10.42 -7.22 -1.92
CA SER A 171 10.79 -7.16 -3.33
C SER A 171 10.45 -5.80 -3.94
N ALA A 172 11.20 -5.44 -4.98
CA ALA A 172 11.00 -4.22 -5.76
C ALA A 172 11.01 -4.57 -7.25
N ASN A 173 9.99 -4.14 -7.98
CA ASN A 173 9.78 -4.44 -9.40
C ASN A 173 9.86 -5.94 -9.72
N GLY A 174 9.38 -6.79 -8.80
CA GLY A 174 9.39 -8.24 -8.94
C GLY A 174 10.73 -8.91 -8.60
N ILE A 175 11.73 -8.16 -8.16
CA ILE A 175 13.04 -8.69 -7.75
C ILE A 175 13.14 -8.69 -6.23
N ASP A 176 13.49 -9.83 -5.64
CA ASP A 176 13.71 -9.97 -4.21
C ASP A 176 14.92 -9.15 -3.76
N ILE A 177 14.72 -8.34 -2.71
CA ILE A 177 15.74 -7.47 -2.14
C ILE A 177 16.33 -8.09 -0.88
N THR A 178 15.47 -8.43 0.08
CA THR A 178 15.90 -9.00 1.37
C THR A 178 14.71 -9.55 2.16
N THR A 179 15.02 -10.26 3.25
CA THR A 179 14.07 -10.58 4.31
C THR A 179 14.42 -9.76 5.54
N PHE A 180 13.49 -8.94 6.01
CA PHE A 180 13.61 -8.22 7.27
C PHE A 180 13.00 -9.04 8.40
N HIS A 181 13.84 -9.59 9.27
CA HIS A 181 13.41 -10.43 10.39
C HIS A 181 12.67 -9.63 11.46
N TYR A 182 11.70 -10.27 12.11
CA TYR A 182 10.94 -9.63 13.18
C TYR A 182 11.82 -9.29 14.39
N CYS A 183 11.56 -8.12 14.98
CA CYS A 183 12.06 -7.81 16.30
C CYS A 183 11.15 -8.46 17.36
N ALA A 184 11.69 -8.76 18.54
CA ALA A 184 10.94 -9.38 19.62
C ALA A 184 9.73 -8.50 20.02
N GLY A 185 8.53 -9.07 19.93
CA GLY A 185 7.28 -8.35 20.22
C GLY A 185 6.79 -7.41 19.12
N LEU A 186 7.43 -7.38 17.95
CA LEU A 186 7.02 -6.56 16.79
C LEU A 186 6.89 -7.43 15.53
N GLY A 187 6.08 -8.49 15.66
CA GLY A 187 5.68 -9.35 14.56
C GLY A 187 4.60 -8.70 13.68
N TYR A 188 4.29 -9.35 12.56
CA TYR A 188 3.23 -8.92 11.63
C TYR A 188 1.85 -8.78 12.30
N ASP A 189 1.59 -9.57 13.34
CA ASP A 189 0.34 -9.61 14.09
C ASP A 189 0.11 -8.37 14.95
N THR A 190 1.15 -7.56 15.16
CA THR A 190 1.08 -6.30 15.92
C THR A 190 0.73 -5.08 15.05
N VAL A 191 0.86 -5.21 13.73
CA VAL A 191 0.66 -4.10 12.77
C VAL A 191 -0.82 -3.74 12.66
N ARG A 192 -1.15 -2.45 12.83
CA ARG A 192 -2.52 -1.90 12.72
C ARG A 192 -2.62 -0.76 11.72
N HIS A 193 -1.50 -0.11 11.40
CA HIS A 193 -1.48 0.93 10.40
C HIS A 193 -0.34 0.72 9.39
N ILE A 194 -0.61 1.09 8.15
CA ILE A 194 0.40 1.23 7.10
C ILE A 194 0.46 2.71 6.77
N THR A 195 1.62 3.33 6.95
CA THR A 195 1.80 4.75 6.64
C THR A 195 2.72 4.93 5.44
N TRP A 196 2.40 5.94 4.65
CA TRP A 196 3.21 6.45 3.57
C TRP A 196 3.53 7.91 3.86
N THR A 197 4.81 8.25 3.80
CA THR A 197 5.29 9.64 3.88
C THR A 197 6.28 9.87 2.76
N ALA A 198 6.14 10.97 2.03
CA ALA A 198 7.04 11.26 0.92
C ALA A 198 7.16 12.78 0.64
N PRO A 199 8.22 13.23 -0.05
CA PRO A 199 8.33 14.61 -0.49
C PRO A 199 7.17 14.96 -1.43
N ALA A 200 6.75 16.23 -1.46
CA ALA A 200 5.57 16.70 -2.20
C ALA A 200 5.54 16.36 -3.70
N LYS A 201 6.69 16.08 -4.33
CA LYS A 201 6.79 15.71 -5.76
C LYS A 201 6.70 14.20 -6.03
N THR A 202 6.69 13.38 -4.99
CA THR A 202 6.48 11.94 -5.10
C THR A 202 5.00 11.68 -5.28
N VAL A 203 4.68 10.77 -6.20
CA VAL A 203 3.30 10.38 -6.49
C VAL A 203 3.09 8.98 -5.99
N LEU A 204 2.19 8.79 -5.03
CA LEU A 204 1.68 7.47 -4.67
C LEU A 204 0.53 7.14 -5.62
N GLU A 205 0.65 6.04 -6.37
CA GLU A 205 -0.41 5.57 -7.29
C GLU A 205 -1.36 4.58 -6.61
N SER A 206 -0.84 3.71 -5.74
CA SER A 206 -1.66 2.80 -4.94
C SER A 206 -0.92 2.28 -3.70
N MET A 207 -1.68 1.99 -2.65
CA MET A 207 -1.23 1.27 -1.46
C MET A 207 -2.36 0.34 -1.03
N LYS A 208 -2.11 -0.97 -1.01
CA LYS A 208 -3.13 -2.00 -0.74
C LYS A 208 -2.54 -3.21 -0.04
N VAL A 209 -3.40 -3.99 0.61
CA VAL A 209 -3.08 -5.33 1.12
C VAL A 209 -3.70 -6.35 0.19
N THR A 210 -2.93 -7.34 -0.25
CA THR A 210 -3.36 -8.44 -1.11
C THR A 210 -3.16 -9.79 -0.40
N TYR A 211 -3.92 -10.79 -0.81
CA TYR A 211 -3.72 -12.20 -0.44
C TYR A 211 -2.86 -12.92 -1.46
#